data_AF-A0A7R9IWD3-F1
#
_entry.id   AF-A0A7R9IWD3-F1
#
_cell.length_a   1.000
_cell.length_b   1.000
_cell.length_c   1.000
_cell.angle_alpha   90.00
_cell.angle_beta   90.00
_cell.angle_gamma   90.00
#
_symmetry.space_group_name_H-M   'P 1'
#
loop_
_entity.id
_entity.type
_entity.pdbx_description
1 polymer ?
#
loop_
_entity_poly.entity_id
_entity_poly.type
_entity_poly.pdbx_seq_one_letter_code
_entity_poly.pdbx_strand_id
1 'polypeptide(L)'
;MSTVKSRCYVKSSVYLRVTVHSSPVYIYPRIRHSCVSKPCSLNLCEFFMPVRYFGTHLCLDKFGVRRPCLMYLKYYGLKFSKEDHIALIYLLYELVTIPNLEPYLVNKFGLLFIMLLKKRDLIPPKDLVLPWKPLFDLCERIMGSSTGSIGMYKYFSYFPEAATQEMLDLWRPMLCPFNSNTMLATMETLECFLPLSLPPEKAHLGYQLWFHEFMDLWGACHNAPIWEGEMMWLMARLANRNIGYIDWEPYIPLMFTRFLRSLSLPVVYKQTHATKHHKLNSGAMAEWIVAVLGGGSSAQKYLNKFMKILESYFHPANFGHWLLKLKDFLRKLPYCFVLRINFERYKKTWETQVPDSHKLTEDDITSFVESVKPVAMQAMFSKLGATDVIHALQHLATLRPSLIIPQVIER
;
A
#
# COMPACT_ATOMS: atom_id res chain seq x y z
N MET A 1 29.53 -51.89 8.06
CA MET A 1 31.00 -51.88 7.92
C MET A 1 31.34 -51.37 6.53
N SER A 2 32.16 -50.32 6.52
CA SER A 2 32.63 -49.49 5.41
C SER A 2 33.42 -50.25 4.34
N THR A 3 33.42 -49.72 3.10
CA THR A 3 34.56 -49.37 2.20
C THR A 3 34.07 -49.37 0.73
N VAL A 4 34.50 -48.57 -0.28
CA VAL A 4 35.46 -47.47 -0.48
C VAL A 4 35.34 -46.97 -1.96
N LYS A 5 35.58 -45.66 -2.19
CA LYS A 5 36.13 -44.94 -3.40
C LYS A 5 35.49 -44.97 -4.81
N SER A 6 34.98 -43.79 -5.21
CA SER A 6 35.39 -42.88 -6.31
C SER A 6 36.24 -43.33 -7.53
N ARG A 7 35.82 -42.93 -8.75
CA ARG A 7 36.54 -42.27 -9.90
C ARG A 7 35.64 -42.27 -11.16
N CYS A 8 35.28 -41.15 -11.81
CA CYS A 8 35.98 -40.25 -12.77
C CYS A 8 35.53 -40.41 -14.24
N TYR A 9 35.02 -39.29 -14.81
CA TYR A 9 35.12 -38.74 -16.18
C TYR A 9 34.86 -39.57 -17.45
N VAL A 10 34.03 -39.02 -18.37
CA VAL A 10 34.39 -38.71 -19.79
C VAL A 10 33.55 -37.53 -20.33
N LYS A 11 34.23 -36.56 -20.97
CA LYS A 11 33.69 -35.42 -21.77
C LYS A 11 33.33 -35.88 -23.18
N SER A 12 32.32 -35.28 -23.81
CA SER A 12 32.23 -35.16 -25.27
C SER A 12 31.43 -33.91 -25.66
N SER A 13 32.09 -32.99 -26.35
CA SER A 13 31.48 -31.83 -27.04
C SER A 13 31.66 -32.03 -28.53
N VAL A 14 30.59 -31.90 -29.35
CA VAL A 14 30.70 -31.56 -30.79
C VAL A 14 29.48 -30.74 -31.25
N TYR A 15 29.77 -29.47 -31.52
CA TYR A 15 29.30 -28.49 -32.52
C TYR A 15 27.88 -28.47 -33.15
N LEU A 16 27.40 -27.21 -33.22
CA LEU A 16 26.26 -26.64 -33.95
C LEU A 16 26.28 -26.83 -35.48
N ARG A 17 25.08 -26.89 -36.07
CA ARG A 17 24.82 -26.41 -37.44
C ARG A 17 23.50 -25.64 -37.48
N VAL A 18 23.57 -24.38 -37.94
CA VAL A 18 22.45 -23.47 -38.19
C VAL A 18 21.88 -23.76 -39.58
N THR A 19 20.55 -23.71 -39.74
CA THR A 19 19.88 -23.50 -41.03
C THR A 19 18.59 -22.71 -40.83
N VAL A 20 18.38 -21.71 -41.68
CA VAL A 20 17.26 -20.76 -41.72
C VAL A 20 16.31 -21.20 -42.83
N HIS A 21 14.99 -21.31 -42.57
CA HIS A 21 13.94 -20.71 -43.40
C HIS A 21 12.49 -21.08 -43.00
N SER A 22 11.60 -20.09 -43.19
CA SER A 22 10.18 -20.16 -43.60
C SER A 22 9.12 -20.78 -42.67
N SER A 23 8.19 -19.93 -42.25
CA SER A 23 6.85 -20.26 -41.73
C SER A 23 6.01 -21.09 -42.71
N PRO A 24 4.99 -21.82 -42.20
CA PRO A 24 3.65 -21.62 -42.75
C PRO A 24 2.55 -21.52 -41.68
N VAL A 25 1.54 -20.72 -42.04
CA VAL A 25 0.23 -20.54 -41.41
C VAL A 25 -0.58 -21.84 -41.50
N TYR A 26 -1.22 -22.26 -40.41
CA TYR A 26 -2.38 -23.17 -40.48
C TYR A 26 -3.55 -22.70 -39.61
N ILE A 27 -4.72 -22.79 -40.25
CA ILE A 27 -6.05 -22.31 -39.95
C ILE A 27 -6.71 -23.18 -38.85
N TYR A 28 -7.33 -22.56 -37.84
CA TYR A 28 -8.25 -23.25 -36.92
C TYR A 28 -9.69 -23.21 -37.46
N PRO A 29 -10.44 -24.33 -37.47
CA PRO A 29 -11.84 -24.32 -37.87
C PRO A 29 -12.74 -23.72 -36.77
N ARG A 30 -13.56 -22.75 -37.17
CA ARG A 30 -14.70 -22.22 -36.40
C ARG A 30 -15.79 -23.29 -36.31
N ILE A 31 -16.11 -23.75 -35.10
CA ILE A 31 -17.39 -24.41 -34.82
C ILE A 31 -18.24 -23.42 -34.01
N ARG A 32 -19.31 -22.91 -34.65
CA ARG A 32 -20.40 -22.20 -33.99
C ARG A 32 -21.31 -23.24 -33.34
N HIS A 33 -21.46 -23.20 -32.02
CA HIS A 33 -22.69 -23.64 -31.37
C HIS A 33 -23.34 -22.46 -30.66
N SER A 34 -24.45 -22.03 -31.25
CA SER A 34 -25.49 -21.24 -30.60
C SER A 34 -26.11 -22.03 -29.47
N CYS A 35 -26.00 -21.55 -28.23
CA CYS A 35 -26.87 -21.99 -27.14
C CYS A 35 -27.42 -20.77 -26.41
N VAL A 36 -28.74 -20.69 -26.45
CA VAL A 36 -29.61 -19.70 -25.82
C VAL A 36 -29.39 -19.68 -24.31
N SER A 37 -29.13 -18.49 -23.78
CA SER A 37 -28.99 -18.23 -22.35
C SER A 37 -30.33 -18.44 -21.61
N LYS A 38 -30.38 -19.40 -20.69
CA LYS A 38 -31.31 -19.38 -19.56
C LYS A 38 -30.55 -18.94 -18.30
N PRO A 39 -31.13 -18.12 -17.43
CA PRO A 39 -30.49 -17.74 -16.17
C PRO A 39 -30.56 -18.93 -15.19
N CYS A 40 -29.41 -19.44 -14.76
CA CYS A 40 -29.36 -20.34 -13.61
C CYS A 40 -29.48 -19.51 -12.33
N SER A 41 -30.70 -19.47 -11.78
CA SER A 41 -30.93 -19.15 -10.38
C SER A 41 -30.37 -20.29 -9.51
N LEU A 42 -29.18 -20.10 -8.93
CA LEU A 42 -28.70 -20.93 -7.85
C LEU A 42 -29.47 -20.52 -6.58
N ASN A 43 -30.48 -21.32 -6.23
CA ASN A 43 -31.24 -21.17 -4.98
C ASN A 43 -30.30 -21.38 -3.79
N LEU A 44 -30.11 -20.34 -2.98
CA LEU A 44 -29.37 -20.30 -1.71
C LEU A 44 -30.01 -21.12 -0.57
N CYS A 45 -31.06 -21.91 -0.83
CA CYS A 45 -31.76 -22.68 0.20
C CYS A 45 -30.94 -23.83 0.81
N GLU A 46 -29.81 -24.24 0.22
CA GLU A 46 -28.96 -25.29 0.82
C GLU A 46 -27.93 -24.77 1.85
N PHE A 47 -27.82 -23.46 2.06
CA PHE A 47 -26.85 -22.88 3.01
C PHE A 47 -27.40 -22.50 4.39
N PHE A 48 -28.71 -22.64 4.63
CA PHE A 48 -29.32 -22.28 5.91
C PHE A 48 -30.04 -23.47 6.56
N MET A 49 -29.47 -24.01 7.64
CA MET A 49 -30.22 -24.69 8.69
C MET A 49 -29.73 -24.25 10.08
N PRO A 50 -30.62 -24.27 11.10
CA PRO A 50 -30.55 -23.38 12.25
C PRO A 50 -29.56 -23.86 13.32
N VAL A 51 -28.99 -22.88 14.01
CA VAL A 51 -28.16 -23.02 15.21
C VAL A 51 -28.94 -23.78 16.28
N ARG A 52 -28.74 -25.10 16.39
CA ARG A 52 -29.02 -25.88 17.61
C ARG A 52 -27.97 -26.97 17.79
N TYR A 53 -27.23 -26.83 18.89
CA TYR A 53 -26.54 -27.86 19.66
C TYR A 53 -26.02 -29.07 18.87
N PHE A 54 -24.71 -29.19 18.65
CA PHE A 54 -24.05 -30.50 18.76
C PHE A 54 -22.56 -30.33 19.04
N GLY A 55 -22.08 -31.12 20.00
CA GLY A 55 -20.72 -31.11 20.53
C GLY A 55 -19.65 -31.41 19.48
N THR A 56 -18.44 -30.98 19.86
CA THR A 56 -17.13 -31.57 19.53
C THR A 56 -17.13 -32.63 18.42
N HIS A 57 -16.48 -32.29 17.30
CA HIS A 57 -16.35 -33.03 16.03
C HIS A 57 -17.39 -32.69 14.94
N LEU A 58 -17.44 -31.42 14.50
CA LEU A 58 -17.95 -31.13 13.17
C LEU A 58 -16.97 -31.62 12.11
N CYS A 59 -17.40 -32.70 11.46
CA CYS A 59 -16.79 -33.37 10.32
C CYS A 59 -16.67 -32.40 9.11
N LEU A 60 -15.58 -31.62 9.07
CA LEU A 60 -15.21 -30.75 7.94
C LEU A 60 -14.66 -31.50 6.72
N ASP A 61 -14.70 -32.83 6.71
CA ASP A 61 -14.17 -33.67 5.63
C ASP A 61 -15.23 -34.13 4.61
N LYS A 62 -16.54 -33.90 4.85
CA LYS A 62 -17.60 -34.31 3.90
C LYS A 62 -18.04 -33.25 2.89
N PHE A 63 -17.67 -32.00 3.06
CA PHE A 63 -17.88 -30.96 2.04
C PHE A 63 -16.52 -30.47 1.56
N GLY A 64 -16.22 -30.69 0.27
CA GLY A 64 -15.00 -30.27 -0.41
C GLY A 64 -14.80 -28.75 -0.50
N VAL A 65 -15.12 -27.98 0.54
CA VAL A 65 -15.02 -26.51 0.65
C VAL A 65 -13.57 -26.03 0.86
N ARG A 66 -12.62 -26.96 1.10
CA ARG A 66 -11.22 -26.64 1.40
C ARG A 66 -10.44 -25.95 0.27
N ARG A 67 -10.88 -26.03 -1.00
CA ARG A 67 -10.21 -25.48 -2.19
C ARG A 67 -11.07 -24.59 -3.12
N PRO A 68 -12.41 -24.72 -3.21
CA PRO A 68 -13.22 -23.97 -4.16
C PRO A 68 -13.18 -22.46 -3.98
N CYS A 69 -13.30 -21.89 -2.78
CA CYS A 69 -13.46 -20.44 -2.63
C CYS A 69 -12.21 -19.65 -3.03
N LEU A 70 -11.01 -20.07 -2.61
CA LEU A 70 -9.77 -19.39 -3.02
C LEU A 70 -9.53 -19.53 -4.52
N MET A 71 -9.80 -20.72 -5.07
CA MET A 71 -9.69 -20.95 -6.52
C MET A 71 -10.74 -20.13 -7.27
N TYR A 72 -11.97 -20.04 -6.75
CA TYR A 72 -13.05 -19.27 -7.34
C TYR A 72 -12.70 -17.79 -7.41
N LEU A 73 -12.21 -17.21 -6.31
CA LEU A 73 -11.75 -15.82 -6.30
C LEU A 73 -10.58 -15.59 -7.26
N LYS A 74 -9.70 -16.58 -7.44
CA LYS A 74 -8.57 -16.48 -8.38
C LYS A 74 -9.00 -16.59 -9.84
N TYR A 75 -9.90 -17.51 -10.18
CA TYR A 75 -10.32 -17.78 -11.56
C TYR A 75 -11.48 -16.89 -12.02
N TYR A 76 -12.44 -16.64 -11.15
CA TYR A 76 -13.69 -15.96 -11.47
C TYR A 76 -13.80 -14.56 -10.84
N GLY A 77 -12.92 -14.22 -9.88
CA GLY A 77 -12.96 -12.94 -9.19
C GLY A 77 -14.12 -12.84 -8.20
N LEU A 78 -14.71 -11.65 -8.08
CA LEU A 78 -15.81 -11.35 -7.16
C LEU A 78 -17.19 -11.47 -7.86
N LYS A 79 -17.40 -12.54 -8.64
CA LYS A 79 -18.65 -12.75 -9.41
C LYS A 79 -19.78 -13.32 -8.54
N PHE A 80 -20.14 -12.58 -7.51
CA PHE A 80 -21.25 -12.88 -6.61
C PHE A 80 -22.23 -11.71 -6.56
N SER A 81 -23.43 -11.98 -6.04
CA SER A 81 -24.33 -10.90 -5.63
C SER A 81 -23.68 -10.07 -4.51
N LYS A 82 -24.15 -8.85 -4.30
CA LYS A 82 -23.64 -7.99 -3.23
C LYS A 82 -23.97 -8.60 -1.86
N GLU A 83 -25.14 -9.20 -1.76
CA GLU A 83 -25.66 -9.88 -0.58
C GLU A 83 -24.77 -11.07 -0.21
N ASP A 84 -24.42 -11.91 -1.19
CA ASP A 84 -23.50 -13.04 -0.99
C ASP A 84 -22.09 -12.58 -0.62
N HIS A 85 -21.61 -11.47 -1.21
CA HIS A 85 -20.31 -10.89 -0.87
C HIS A 85 -20.27 -10.51 0.61
N ILE A 86 -21.28 -9.78 1.08
CA ILE A 86 -21.39 -9.33 2.48
C ILE A 86 -21.52 -10.55 3.41
N ALA A 87 -22.36 -11.52 3.06
CA ALA A 87 -22.52 -12.75 3.83
C ALA A 87 -21.21 -13.53 3.96
N LEU A 88 -20.43 -13.62 2.87
CA LEU A 88 -19.14 -14.30 2.88
C LEU A 88 -18.09 -13.54 3.70
N ILE A 89 -18.13 -12.20 3.70
CA ILE A 89 -17.28 -11.37 4.58
C ILE A 89 -17.60 -11.65 6.04
N TYR A 90 -18.88 -11.63 6.44
CA TYR A 90 -19.28 -11.93 7.82
C TYR A 90 -18.90 -13.36 8.21
N LEU A 91 -19.12 -14.34 7.33
CA LEU A 91 -18.71 -15.73 7.60
C LEU A 91 -17.20 -15.83 7.84
N LEU A 92 -16.38 -15.22 6.98
CA LEU A 92 -14.92 -15.26 7.14
C LEU A 92 -14.43 -14.46 8.35
N TYR A 93 -15.11 -13.36 8.68
CA TYR A 93 -14.87 -12.60 9.89
C TYR A 93 -15.07 -13.50 11.12
N GLU A 94 -16.25 -14.11 11.27
CA GLU A 94 -16.55 -15.01 12.39
C GLU A 94 -15.59 -16.19 12.46
N LEU A 95 -15.21 -16.77 11.32
CA LEU A 95 -14.25 -17.87 11.26
C LEU A 95 -12.84 -17.46 11.68
N VAL A 96 -12.36 -16.28 11.26
CA VAL A 96 -10.98 -15.85 11.57
C VAL A 96 -10.84 -15.38 13.02
N THR A 97 -11.93 -14.91 13.64
CA THR A 97 -11.97 -14.44 15.03
C THR A 97 -12.24 -15.56 16.04
N ILE A 98 -12.32 -16.83 15.61
CA ILE A 98 -12.51 -17.96 16.54
C ILE A 98 -11.35 -18.00 17.57
N PRO A 99 -11.66 -18.06 18.88
CA PRO A 99 -10.65 -18.21 19.92
C PRO A 99 -9.85 -19.50 19.74
N ASN A 100 -8.53 -19.41 19.91
CA ASN A 100 -7.58 -20.52 19.80
C ASN A 100 -7.63 -21.31 18.47
N LEU A 101 -8.06 -20.67 17.38
CA LEU A 101 -7.98 -21.27 16.06
C LEU A 101 -6.52 -21.53 15.64
N GLU A 102 -6.26 -22.69 15.04
CA GLU A 102 -4.93 -23.07 14.56
C GLU A 102 -4.34 -22.01 13.61
N PRO A 103 -3.05 -21.61 13.78
CA PRO A 103 -2.42 -20.56 12.96
C PRO A 103 -2.50 -20.78 11.44
N TYR A 104 -2.46 -22.05 11.00
CA TYR A 104 -2.63 -22.41 9.59
C TYR A 104 -4.02 -22.00 9.05
N LEU A 105 -5.08 -22.25 9.82
CA LEU A 105 -6.45 -21.89 9.45
C LEU A 105 -6.66 -20.37 9.53
N VAL A 106 -6.10 -19.72 10.55
CA VAL A 106 -6.09 -18.25 10.68
C VAL A 106 -5.48 -17.61 9.43
N ASN A 107 -4.30 -18.04 9.00
CA ASN A 107 -3.66 -17.52 7.80
C ASN A 107 -4.53 -17.74 6.55
N LYS A 108 -5.11 -18.95 6.41
CA LYS A 108 -5.94 -19.29 5.26
C LYS A 108 -7.22 -18.46 5.17
N PHE A 109 -7.96 -18.33 6.27
CA PHE A 109 -9.19 -17.52 6.32
C PHE A 109 -8.86 -16.04 6.25
N GLY A 110 -7.80 -15.58 6.91
CA GLY A 110 -7.30 -14.21 6.84
C GLY A 110 -6.96 -13.79 5.40
N LEU A 111 -6.26 -14.63 4.63
CA LEU A 111 -5.98 -14.36 3.22
C LEU A 111 -7.26 -14.19 2.39
N LEU A 112 -8.24 -15.08 2.57
CA LEU A 112 -9.53 -14.97 1.90
C LEU A 112 -10.27 -13.70 2.30
N PHE A 113 -10.28 -13.39 3.59
CA PHE A 113 -10.92 -12.20 4.15
C PHE A 113 -10.34 -10.92 3.56
N ILE A 114 -9.00 -10.80 3.52
CA ILE A 114 -8.30 -9.68 2.88
C ILE A 114 -8.62 -9.58 1.39
N MET A 115 -8.69 -10.72 0.69
CA MET A 115 -9.06 -10.72 -0.73
C MET A 115 -10.48 -10.19 -0.98
N LEU A 116 -11.44 -10.48 -0.11
CA LEU A 116 -12.80 -9.97 -0.21
C LEU A 116 -12.90 -8.48 0.11
N LEU A 117 -12.08 -7.98 1.04
CA LEU A 117 -12.06 -6.56 1.43
C LEU A 117 -11.23 -5.69 0.47
N LYS A 118 -10.42 -6.30 -0.40
CA LYS A 118 -9.49 -5.58 -1.29
C LYS A 118 -10.17 -4.58 -2.23
N LYS A 119 -11.34 -4.92 -2.79
CA LYS A 119 -12.10 -4.04 -3.69
C LYS A 119 -13.13 -3.22 -2.89
N ARG A 120 -12.64 -2.20 -2.19
CA ARG A 120 -13.46 -1.34 -1.33
C ARG A 120 -14.66 -0.75 -2.06
N ASP A 121 -14.49 -0.34 -3.32
CA ASP A 121 -15.53 0.33 -4.12
C ASP A 121 -16.85 -0.46 -4.27
N LEU A 122 -16.86 -1.77 -4.01
CA LEU A 122 -18.03 -2.63 -4.15
C LEU A 122 -19.00 -2.57 -2.95
N ILE A 123 -18.48 -2.32 -1.74
CA ILE A 123 -19.27 -2.36 -0.50
C ILE A 123 -19.06 -1.05 0.25
N PRO A 124 -20.08 -0.19 0.36
CA PRO A 124 -19.97 1.03 1.16
C PRO A 124 -20.10 0.71 2.66
N PRO A 125 -19.59 1.58 3.56
CA PRO A 125 -19.59 1.35 5.02
C PRO A 125 -20.99 1.21 5.62
N LYS A 126 -22.01 1.76 4.97
CA LYS A 126 -23.42 1.61 5.38
C LYS A 126 -23.94 0.17 5.28
N ASP A 127 -23.33 -0.66 4.42
CA ASP A 127 -23.78 -2.03 4.16
C ASP A 127 -22.93 -3.07 4.90
N LEU A 128 -21.81 -2.66 5.51
CA LEU A 128 -20.89 -3.54 6.22
C LEU A 128 -20.27 -2.81 7.40
N VAL A 129 -20.56 -3.32 8.61
CA VAL A 129 -19.94 -2.89 9.85
C VAL A 129 -19.42 -4.12 10.58
N LEU A 130 -18.15 -4.07 10.98
CA LEU A 130 -17.39 -5.13 11.61
C LEU A 130 -16.84 -4.63 12.95
N PRO A 131 -17.06 -5.35 14.07
CA PRO A 131 -16.43 -4.99 15.34
C PRO A 131 -14.90 -5.08 15.26
N TRP A 132 -14.22 -4.06 15.79
CA TRP A 132 -12.76 -3.96 15.68
C TRP A 132 -12.02 -4.83 16.71
N LYS A 133 -12.57 -4.99 17.93
CA LYS A 133 -11.91 -5.69 19.06
C LYS A 133 -11.53 -7.14 18.74
N PRO A 134 -12.41 -7.98 18.15
CA PRO A 134 -12.02 -9.37 17.83
C PRO A 134 -10.86 -9.46 16.82
N LEU A 135 -10.76 -8.50 15.90
CA LEU A 135 -9.64 -8.42 14.96
C LEU A 135 -8.36 -7.94 15.65
N PHE A 136 -8.49 -7.04 16.62
CA PHE A 136 -7.38 -6.59 17.45
C PHE A 136 -6.84 -7.74 18.32
N ASP A 137 -7.70 -8.46 19.05
CA ASP A 137 -7.32 -9.61 19.87
C ASP A 137 -6.62 -10.69 19.03
N LEU A 138 -7.12 -10.92 17.80
CA LEU A 138 -6.49 -11.81 16.83
C LEU A 138 -5.08 -11.31 16.45
N CYS A 139 -4.93 -10.02 16.15
CA CYS A 139 -3.64 -9.44 15.79
C CYS A 139 -2.66 -9.53 16.96
N GLU A 140 -3.06 -9.18 18.18
CA GLU A 140 -2.19 -9.29 19.37
C GLU A 140 -1.70 -10.73 19.58
N ARG A 141 -2.60 -11.71 19.45
CA ARG A 141 -2.23 -13.13 19.56
C ARG A 141 -1.20 -13.54 18.51
N ILE A 142 -1.36 -13.08 17.26
CA ILE A 142 -0.42 -13.42 16.17
C ILE A 142 0.92 -12.69 16.40
N MET A 143 0.88 -11.41 16.73
CA MET A 143 2.07 -10.57 16.95
C MET A 143 2.91 -11.04 18.15
N GLY A 144 2.26 -11.55 19.21
CA GLY A 144 2.94 -12.17 20.35
C GLY A 144 3.61 -13.51 20.03
N SER A 145 3.28 -14.17 18.92
CA SER A 145 3.77 -15.52 18.58
C SER A 145 4.79 -15.58 17.44
N SER A 146 4.87 -14.57 16.57
CA SER A 146 5.89 -14.49 15.52
C SER A 146 6.04 -13.07 14.95
N THR A 147 7.28 -12.64 14.68
CA THR A 147 7.63 -11.34 14.06
C THR A 147 7.33 -11.28 12.54
N GLY A 148 6.56 -12.23 12.01
CA GLY A 148 6.33 -12.38 10.58
C GLY A 148 4.91 -12.04 10.16
N SER A 149 4.78 -11.01 9.31
CA SER A 149 3.61 -10.76 8.44
C SER A 149 2.45 -9.90 8.98
N ILE A 150 2.75 -8.84 9.76
CA ILE A 150 1.80 -7.75 10.10
C ILE A 150 1.19 -7.08 8.84
N GLY A 151 1.90 -7.08 7.71
CA GLY A 151 1.48 -6.40 6.48
C GLY A 151 0.15 -6.88 5.86
N MET A 152 -0.40 -8.00 6.31
CA MET A 152 -1.67 -8.54 5.83
C MET A 152 -2.91 -7.80 6.39
N TYR A 153 -2.83 -7.17 7.56
CA TYR A 153 -4.02 -6.67 8.28
C TYR A 153 -4.27 -5.15 8.13
N LYS A 154 -3.53 -4.46 7.26
CA LYS A 154 -3.56 -2.99 7.10
C LYS A 154 -4.79 -2.41 6.35
N TYR A 155 -5.91 -3.13 6.30
CA TYR A 155 -7.04 -2.81 5.40
C TYR A 155 -8.42 -2.82 6.05
N PHE A 156 -8.51 -2.79 7.39
CA PHE A 156 -9.81 -2.71 8.03
C PHE A 156 -10.36 -1.29 7.95
N SER A 157 -11.51 -1.12 7.31
CA SER A 157 -12.13 0.20 7.09
C SER A 157 -13.63 0.20 7.34
N TYR A 158 -14.16 -0.87 7.92
CA TYR A 158 -15.58 -1.09 8.15
C TYR A 158 -15.88 -1.12 9.66
N PHE A 159 -15.34 -0.16 10.41
CA PHE A 159 -15.52 -0.11 11.85
C PHE A 159 -16.71 0.78 12.26
N PRO A 160 -17.31 0.56 13.44
CA PRO A 160 -18.33 1.44 14.00
C PRO A 160 -17.81 2.87 14.16
N GLU A 161 -18.71 3.85 14.14
CA GLU A 161 -18.36 5.27 14.28
C GLU A 161 -17.72 5.61 15.63
N ALA A 162 -18.09 4.87 16.69
CA ALA A 162 -17.48 5.00 18.02
C ALA A 162 -16.07 4.40 18.11
N ALA A 163 -15.64 3.61 17.12
CA ALA A 163 -14.40 2.84 17.21
C ALA A 163 -13.16 3.74 17.37
N THR A 164 -13.11 4.89 16.71
CA THR A 164 -11.98 5.83 16.85
C THR A 164 -11.80 6.26 18.30
N GLN A 165 -12.88 6.67 18.97
CA GLN A 165 -12.81 7.12 20.35
C GLN A 165 -12.41 5.96 21.28
N GLU A 166 -13.04 4.79 21.14
CA GLU A 166 -12.69 3.61 21.94
C GLU A 166 -11.21 3.21 21.79
N MET A 167 -10.69 3.25 20.55
CA MET A 167 -9.28 2.97 20.25
C MET A 167 -8.33 4.00 20.89
N LEU A 168 -8.68 5.29 20.81
CA LEU A 168 -7.89 6.35 21.42
C LEU A 168 -7.92 6.26 22.95
N ASP A 169 -9.06 5.96 23.57
CA ASP A 169 -9.16 5.81 25.03
C ASP A 169 -8.25 4.68 25.55
N LEU A 170 -8.05 3.63 24.74
CA LEU A 170 -7.16 2.52 25.06
C LEU A 170 -5.68 2.83 24.82
N TRP A 171 -5.36 3.44 23.67
CA TRP A 171 -3.97 3.55 23.21
C TRP A 171 -3.31 4.90 23.51
N ARG A 172 -4.08 5.98 23.64
CA ARG A 172 -3.54 7.32 23.96
C ARG A 172 -2.75 7.34 25.27
N PRO A 173 -3.15 6.66 26.37
CA PRO A 173 -2.35 6.57 27.59
C PRO A 173 -1.00 5.86 27.41
N MET A 174 -0.86 5.03 26.36
CA MET A 174 0.38 4.30 26.06
C MET A 174 1.36 5.11 25.20
N LEU A 175 0.95 6.28 24.71
CA LEU A 175 1.78 7.19 23.90
C LEU A 175 2.80 7.95 24.76
N CYS A 176 3.78 7.21 25.30
CA CYS A 176 4.87 7.76 26.11
C CYS A 176 6.17 7.84 25.30
N PRO A 177 6.65 9.04 24.92
CA PRO A 177 7.89 9.21 24.14
C PRO A 177 9.14 8.63 24.82
N PHE A 178 9.12 8.50 26.14
CA PHE A 178 10.24 7.95 26.93
C PHE A 178 10.33 6.43 26.87
N ASN A 179 9.22 5.73 26.62
CA ASN A 179 9.21 4.28 26.43
C ASN A 179 9.12 3.95 24.94
N SER A 180 10.28 3.86 24.28
CA SER A 180 10.34 3.71 22.82
C SER A 180 9.67 2.44 22.29
N ASN A 181 9.68 1.33 23.04
CA ASN A 181 9.11 0.06 22.60
C ASN A 181 7.58 0.07 22.69
N THR A 182 7.03 0.50 23.83
CA THR A 182 5.57 0.64 23.97
C THR A 182 5.03 1.68 23.00
N MET A 183 5.74 2.81 22.82
CA MET A 183 5.38 3.83 21.85
C MET A 183 5.36 3.30 20.41
N LEU A 184 6.37 2.50 20.02
CA LEU A 184 6.41 1.87 18.69
C LEU A 184 5.23 0.91 18.49
N ALA A 185 5.01 -0.04 19.40
CA ALA A 185 3.92 -1.00 19.29
C ALA A 185 2.54 -0.32 19.25
N THR A 186 2.36 0.75 20.04
CA THR A 186 1.13 1.55 20.03
C THR A 186 0.94 2.28 18.70
N MET A 187 2.00 2.89 18.16
CA MET A 187 1.94 3.56 16.85
C MET A 187 1.70 2.58 15.69
N GLU A 188 2.30 1.39 15.71
CA GLU A 188 2.02 0.31 14.76
C GLU A 188 0.53 -0.10 14.81
N THR A 189 -0.02 -0.22 16.01
CA THR A 189 -1.42 -0.57 16.23
C THR A 189 -2.36 0.52 15.70
N LEU A 190 -2.07 1.79 16.01
CA LEU A 190 -2.81 2.94 15.48
C LEU A 190 -2.75 3.00 13.96
N GLU A 191 -1.58 2.77 13.35
CA GLU A 191 -1.42 2.75 11.88
C GLU A 191 -2.28 1.67 11.21
N CYS A 192 -2.49 0.54 11.89
CA CYS A 192 -3.26 -0.59 11.36
C CYS A 192 -4.78 -0.44 11.56
N PHE A 193 -5.23 0.10 12.69
CA PHE A 193 -6.63 0.05 13.12
C PHE A 193 -7.38 1.37 13.02
N LEU A 194 -6.70 2.51 13.14
CA LEU A 194 -7.39 3.79 13.27
C LEU A 194 -8.18 4.11 11.99
N PRO A 195 -9.50 4.39 12.07
CA PRO A 195 -10.29 4.73 10.90
C PRO A 195 -9.82 6.03 10.22
N LEU A 196 -9.43 5.95 8.94
CA LEU A 196 -8.92 7.11 8.18
C LEU A 196 -9.88 7.62 7.09
N SER A 197 -11.00 6.94 6.87
CA SER A 197 -11.90 7.18 5.72
C SER A 197 -13.35 7.39 6.14
N LEU A 198 -13.58 8.06 7.27
CA LEU A 198 -14.93 8.52 7.61
C LEU A 198 -15.38 9.60 6.61
N PRO A 199 -16.69 9.70 6.33
CA PRO A 199 -17.23 10.82 5.55
C PRO A 199 -16.87 12.17 6.19
N PRO A 200 -16.67 13.24 5.40
CA PRO A 200 -16.30 14.56 5.92
C PRO A 200 -17.24 15.09 7.00
N GLU A 201 -18.54 14.78 6.92
CA GLU A 201 -19.55 15.19 7.90
C GLU A 201 -19.29 14.58 9.28
N LYS A 202 -18.59 13.44 9.32
CA LYS A 202 -18.23 12.68 10.52
C LYS A 202 -16.74 12.80 10.87
N ALA A 203 -16.02 13.75 10.28
CA ALA A 203 -14.60 13.97 10.56
C ALA A 203 -14.31 14.22 12.06
N HIS A 204 -15.27 14.83 12.77
CA HIS A 204 -15.23 15.08 14.22
C HIS A 204 -15.21 13.79 15.07
N LEU A 205 -15.67 12.66 14.53
CA LEU A 205 -15.60 11.33 15.14
C LEU A 205 -14.36 10.53 14.69
N GLY A 206 -13.59 11.10 13.76
CA GLY A 206 -12.44 10.44 13.13
C GLY A 206 -11.15 11.19 13.44
N TYR A 207 -10.49 11.67 12.40
CA TYR A 207 -9.16 12.26 12.51
C TYR A 207 -9.09 13.52 13.36
N GLN A 208 -10.17 14.28 13.49
CA GLN A 208 -10.16 15.51 14.28
C GLN A 208 -9.95 15.27 15.79
N LEU A 209 -10.16 14.04 16.28
CA LEU A 209 -9.95 13.68 17.69
C LEU A 209 -8.46 13.60 18.08
N TRP A 210 -7.56 13.37 17.11
CA TRP A 210 -6.16 13.02 17.37
C TRP A 210 -5.15 13.71 16.46
N PHE A 211 -5.56 14.22 15.29
CA PHE A 211 -4.66 14.74 14.27
C PHE A 211 -3.69 15.82 14.80
N HIS A 212 -4.23 16.87 15.43
CA HIS A 212 -3.40 17.98 15.92
C HIS A 212 -2.44 17.55 17.02
N GLU A 213 -2.91 16.78 18.01
CA GLU A 213 -2.06 16.22 19.07
C GLU A 213 -0.90 15.40 18.49
N PHE A 214 -1.19 14.58 17.48
CA PHE A 214 -0.19 13.73 16.84
C PHE A 214 0.82 14.55 16.03
N MET A 215 0.39 15.62 15.37
CA MET A 215 1.28 16.57 14.70
C MET A 215 2.15 17.36 15.69
N ASP A 216 1.60 17.75 16.84
CA ASP A 216 2.34 18.43 17.91
C ASP A 216 3.38 17.51 18.54
N LEU A 217 3.01 16.26 18.82
CA LEU A 217 3.91 15.21 19.27
C LEU A 217 5.06 14.99 18.27
N TRP A 218 4.71 14.89 16.98
CA TRP A 218 5.73 14.76 15.93
C TRP A 218 6.65 15.96 15.96
N GLY A 219 6.10 17.17 15.97
CA GLY A 219 6.82 18.44 16.09
C GLY A 219 7.78 18.48 17.27
N ALA A 220 7.37 18.03 18.46
CA ALA A 220 8.21 18.01 19.66
C ALA A 220 9.38 17.01 19.55
N CYS A 221 9.17 15.84 18.94
CA CYS A 221 10.18 14.77 18.89
C CYS A 221 11.14 14.89 17.68
N HIS A 222 12.32 15.47 17.92
CA HIS A 222 13.36 15.71 16.89
C HIS A 222 14.47 14.66 16.83
N ASN A 223 14.42 13.64 17.70
CA ASN A 223 15.50 12.69 17.95
C ASN A 223 15.50 11.46 17.03
N ALA A 224 14.79 11.51 15.89
CA ALA A 224 14.59 10.40 14.96
C ALA A 224 14.17 9.10 15.67
N PRO A 225 13.03 9.13 16.40
CA PRO A 225 12.62 7.98 17.19
C PRO A 225 12.17 6.82 16.30
N ILE A 226 12.27 5.59 16.81
CA ILE A 226 11.97 4.38 16.03
C ILE A 226 10.51 4.29 15.56
N TRP A 227 9.58 4.89 16.30
CA TRP A 227 8.14 4.93 15.99
C TRP A 227 7.76 5.92 14.89
N GLU A 228 8.69 6.80 14.49
CA GLU A 228 8.40 7.87 13.52
C GLU A 228 7.98 7.32 12.15
N GLY A 229 8.49 6.15 11.76
CA GLY A 229 8.13 5.51 10.50
C GLY A 229 6.65 5.16 10.41
N GLU A 230 6.06 4.67 11.49
CA GLU A 230 4.65 4.25 11.55
C GLU A 230 3.72 5.45 11.63
N MET A 231 4.09 6.43 12.45
CA MET A 231 3.44 7.73 12.50
C MET A 231 3.39 8.40 11.11
N MET A 232 4.49 8.33 10.35
CA MET A 232 4.54 8.88 9.00
C MET A 232 3.61 8.13 8.03
N TRP A 233 3.50 6.80 8.13
CA TRP A 233 2.54 6.03 7.34
C TRP A 233 1.09 6.40 7.68
N LEU A 234 0.79 6.55 8.97
CA LEU A 234 -0.51 7.00 9.44
C LEU A 234 -0.89 8.36 8.83
N MET A 235 0.02 9.33 8.87
CA MET A 235 -0.21 10.67 8.30
C MET A 235 -0.29 10.66 6.78
N ALA A 236 0.57 9.89 6.10
CA ALA A 236 0.53 9.75 4.64
C ALA A 236 -0.82 9.20 4.16
N ARG A 237 -1.32 8.15 4.82
CA ARG A 237 -2.64 7.58 4.52
C ARG A 237 -3.76 8.53 4.87
N LEU A 238 -3.68 9.22 6.01
CA LEU A 238 -4.68 10.21 6.41
C LEU A 238 -4.79 11.30 5.34
N ALA A 239 -3.66 11.86 4.91
CA ALA A 239 -3.60 12.88 3.87
C ALA A 239 -4.22 12.38 2.56
N ASN A 240 -3.84 11.18 2.11
CA ASN A 240 -4.32 10.59 0.87
C ASN A 240 -5.83 10.28 0.88
N ARG A 241 -6.40 9.94 2.05
CA ARG A 241 -7.84 9.66 2.18
C ARG A 241 -8.71 10.91 2.37
N ASN A 242 -8.11 12.06 2.70
CA ASN A 242 -8.82 13.29 3.07
C ASN A 242 -8.27 14.51 2.30
N ILE A 243 -7.90 14.33 1.03
CA ILE A 243 -7.39 15.39 0.17
C ILE A 243 -8.43 16.51 0.05
N GLY A 244 -8.02 17.74 0.39
CA GLY A 244 -8.88 18.92 0.38
C GLY A 244 -9.75 19.13 1.63
N TYR A 245 -9.64 18.26 2.62
CA TYR A 245 -10.38 18.36 3.89
C TYR A 245 -9.49 18.64 5.11
N ILE A 246 -8.17 18.51 4.96
CA ILE A 246 -7.18 18.81 5.99
C ILE A 246 -6.26 19.90 5.45
N ASP A 247 -6.12 20.98 6.21
CA ASP A 247 -5.12 22.01 5.92
C ASP A 247 -3.74 21.54 6.37
N TRP A 248 -2.88 21.26 5.40
CA TRP A 248 -1.51 20.83 5.63
C TRP A 248 -0.51 21.99 5.61
N GLU A 249 -0.89 23.21 5.20
CA GLU A 249 0.02 24.35 5.04
C GLU A 249 0.94 24.61 6.24
N PRO A 250 0.44 24.61 7.49
CA PRO A 250 1.29 24.84 8.66
C PRO A 250 2.39 23.78 8.83
N TYR A 251 2.18 22.59 8.29
CA TYR A 251 3.01 21.41 8.52
C TYR A 251 3.96 21.08 7.34
N ILE A 252 3.70 21.62 6.15
CA ILE A 252 4.53 21.41 4.95
C ILE A 252 6.03 21.70 5.21
N PRO A 253 6.43 22.82 5.85
CA PRO A 253 7.85 23.11 6.07
C PRO A 253 8.54 22.05 6.93
N LEU A 254 7.88 21.63 8.02
CA LEU A 254 8.38 20.58 8.92
C LEU A 254 8.48 19.24 8.19
N MET A 255 7.46 18.91 7.41
CA MET A 255 7.36 17.69 6.62
C MET A 255 8.54 17.53 5.67
N PHE A 256 8.77 18.51 4.77
CA PHE A 256 9.88 18.46 3.82
C PHE A 256 11.25 18.48 4.50
N THR A 257 11.38 19.18 5.63
CA THR A 257 12.62 19.20 6.43
C THR A 257 12.95 17.80 6.97
N ARG A 258 11.97 17.08 7.53
CA ARG A 258 12.18 15.71 8.03
C ARG A 258 12.42 14.73 6.90
N PHE A 259 11.73 14.88 5.77
CA PHE A 259 11.95 14.07 4.58
C PHE A 259 13.40 14.19 4.10
N LEU A 260 13.92 15.42 3.99
CA LEU A 260 15.30 15.65 3.58
C LEU A 260 16.31 15.02 4.56
N ARG A 261 16.10 15.21 5.87
CA ARG A 261 16.95 14.61 6.92
C ARG A 261 16.93 13.08 6.90
N SER A 262 15.84 12.48 6.44
CA SER A 262 15.69 11.03 6.34
C SER A 262 16.45 10.40 5.18
N LEU A 263 16.83 11.19 4.17
CA LEU A 263 17.58 10.71 3.01
C LEU A 263 19.06 10.47 3.33
N SER A 264 19.52 10.86 4.53
CA SER A 264 20.88 10.66 5.02
C SER A 264 21.95 11.16 4.03
N LEU A 265 21.66 12.29 3.38
CA LEU A 265 22.57 12.86 2.40
C LEU A 265 23.86 13.31 3.11
N PRO A 266 25.04 13.04 2.54
CA PRO A 266 26.30 13.52 3.09
C PRO A 266 26.36 15.04 2.91
N VAL A 267 25.93 15.78 3.93
CA VAL A 267 26.11 17.23 4.01
C VAL A 267 27.24 17.47 4.99
N VAL A 268 28.45 17.71 4.47
CA VAL A 268 29.61 18.04 5.31
C VAL A 268 29.56 19.54 5.61
N TYR A 269 28.88 19.91 6.68
CA TYR A 269 29.01 21.24 7.27
C TYR A 269 29.87 21.12 8.54
N LYS A 270 31.05 21.76 8.55
CA LYS A 270 31.96 21.82 9.71
C LYS A 270 32.31 20.46 10.37
N GLN A 271 32.58 19.43 9.58
CA GLN A 271 33.04 18.10 10.06
C GLN A 271 32.17 17.43 11.15
N THR A 272 30.92 17.87 11.35
CA THR A 272 30.02 17.28 12.34
C THR A 272 29.08 16.32 11.64
N HIS A 273 29.35 15.02 11.76
CA HIS A 273 28.42 13.99 11.27
C HIS A 273 27.17 13.98 12.15
N ALA A 274 25.98 14.16 11.56
CA ALA A 274 24.74 13.88 12.25
C ALA A 274 24.71 12.39 12.63
N THR A 275 24.67 12.09 13.93
CA THR A 275 24.82 10.72 14.44
C THR A 275 23.55 9.88 14.34
N LYS A 276 22.38 10.51 14.17
CA LYS A 276 21.08 9.82 13.99
C LYS A 276 20.31 10.41 12.81
N HIS A 277 19.86 9.52 11.92
CA HIS A 277 19.03 9.86 10.77
C HIS A 277 17.60 9.33 10.96
N HIS A 278 16.62 10.11 10.50
CA HIS A 278 15.24 9.69 10.45
C HIS A 278 15.10 8.51 9.48
N LYS A 279 14.53 7.39 9.92
CA LYS A 279 14.37 6.18 9.08
C LYS A 279 13.00 6.14 8.41
N LEU A 280 12.71 7.18 7.63
CA LEU A 280 11.42 7.34 6.96
C LEU A 280 11.29 6.48 5.71
N ASN A 281 10.11 5.94 5.45
CA ASN A 281 9.83 5.12 4.27
C ASN A 281 9.59 6.00 3.03
N SER A 282 10.25 5.71 1.91
CA SER A 282 10.07 6.47 0.66
C SER A 282 8.64 6.41 0.10
N GLY A 283 7.88 5.36 0.40
CA GLY A 283 6.47 5.23 0.03
C GLY A 283 5.57 6.18 0.78
N ALA A 284 5.64 6.19 2.11
CA ALA A 284 4.93 7.16 2.93
C ALA A 284 5.30 8.61 2.53
N MET A 285 6.57 8.85 2.18
CA MET A 285 7.04 10.16 1.72
C MET A 285 6.36 10.59 0.44
N ALA A 286 6.41 9.71 -0.58
CA ALA A 286 5.79 9.94 -1.87
C ALA A 286 4.28 10.14 -1.76
N GLU A 287 3.59 9.29 -0.99
CA GLU A 287 2.14 9.35 -0.80
C GLU A 287 1.73 10.64 -0.09
N TRP A 288 2.43 11.03 0.98
CA TRP A 288 2.11 12.27 1.70
C TRP A 288 2.39 13.51 0.86
N ILE A 289 3.54 13.60 0.17
CA ILE A 289 3.85 14.70 -0.74
C ILE A 289 2.74 14.83 -1.78
N VAL A 290 2.40 13.73 -2.46
CA VAL A 290 1.39 13.75 -3.52
C VAL A 290 0.03 14.15 -2.98
N ALA A 291 -0.36 13.70 -1.79
CA ALA A 291 -1.66 14.03 -1.20
C ALA A 291 -1.84 15.53 -0.91
N VAL A 292 -0.76 16.26 -0.64
CA VAL A 292 -0.80 17.70 -0.29
C VAL A 292 -0.56 18.66 -1.46
N LEU A 293 -0.39 18.15 -2.69
CA LEU A 293 -0.29 18.97 -3.91
C LEU A 293 -1.66 19.47 -4.40
N GLY A 294 -1.67 20.47 -5.28
CA GLY A 294 -2.89 21.03 -5.86
C GLY A 294 -3.66 21.95 -4.90
N GLY A 295 -4.80 22.48 -5.36
CA GLY A 295 -5.69 23.31 -4.52
C GLY A 295 -5.08 24.62 -3.99
N GLY A 296 -4.07 25.18 -4.68
CA GLY A 296 -3.37 26.40 -4.25
C GLY A 296 -2.29 26.16 -3.19
N SER A 297 -2.01 24.91 -2.83
CA SER A 297 -1.01 24.53 -1.84
C SER A 297 0.40 25.00 -2.20
N SER A 298 1.17 25.42 -1.20
CA SER A 298 2.59 25.76 -1.30
C SER A 298 3.48 24.52 -1.51
N ALA A 299 2.94 23.31 -1.36
CA ALA A 299 3.67 22.04 -1.45
C ALA A 299 4.46 21.90 -2.76
N GLN A 300 3.94 22.38 -3.90
CA GLN A 300 4.67 22.32 -5.18
C GLN A 300 5.95 23.16 -5.14
N LYS A 301 5.95 24.32 -4.45
CA LYS A 301 7.15 25.15 -4.27
C LYS A 301 8.19 24.43 -3.41
N TYR A 302 7.76 23.74 -2.35
CA TYR A 302 8.64 22.92 -1.52
C TYR A 302 9.18 21.71 -2.27
N LEU A 303 8.35 21.05 -3.10
CA LEU A 303 8.77 19.95 -3.96
C LEU A 303 9.83 20.40 -4.96
N ASN A 304 9.64 21.56 -5.61
CA ASN A 304 10.64 22.12 -6.53
C ASN A 304 12.00 22.31 -5.85
N LYS A 305 12.01 22.92 -4.65
CA LYS A 305 13.23 23.09 -3.86
C LYS A 305 13.83 21.75 -3.45
N PHE A 306 13.01 20.80 -3.03
CA PHE A 306 13.41 19.46 -2.64
C PHE A 306 14.09 18.72 -3.80
N MET A 307 13.45 18.64 -4.97
CA MET A 307 14.01 18.01 -6.16
C MET A 307 15.30 18.69 -6.62
N LYS A 308 15.38 20.02 -6.53
CA LYS A 308 16.60 20.77 -6.87
C LYS A 308 17.78 20.42 -5.96
N ILE A 309 17.53 20.20 -4.66
CA ILE A 309 18.57 19.72 -3.72
C ILE A 309 19.02 18.32 -4.10
N LEU A 310 18.10 17.43 -4.50
CA LEU A 310 18.43 16.04 -4.83
C LEU A 310 19.18 15.88 -6.15
N GLU A 311 19.03 16.80 -7.10
CA GLU A 311 19.62 16.75 -8.44
C GLU A 311 21.13 16.43 -8.41
N SER A 312 21.90 17.13 -7.57
CA SER A 312 23.36 16.91 -7.47
C SER A 312 23.70 15.49 -7.01
N TYR A 313 22.89 14.87 -6.14
CA TYR A 313 23.11 13.53 -5.61
C TYR A 313 22.82 12.41 -6.60
N PHE A 314 22.14 12.70 -7.72
CA PHE A 314 21.89 11.76 -8.81
C PHE A 314 22.93 11.83 -9.93
N HIS A 315 23.91 12.73 -9.84
CA HIS A 315 24.99 12.80 -10.82
C HIS A 315 25.75 11.46 -10.90
N PRO A 316 26.08 10.92 -12.10
CA PRO A 316 26.77 9.63 -12.24
C PRO A 316 28.12 9.53 -11.51
N ALA A 317 28.78 10.67 -11.28
CA ALA A 317 30.01 10.75 -10.50
C ALA A 317 29.78 10.67 -8.98
N ASN A 318 28.58 11.01 -8.50
CA ASN A 318 28.22 11.02 -7.09
C ASN A 318 27.59 9.67 -6.73
N PHE A 319 28.38 8.81 -6.09
CA PHE A 319 27.97 7.47 -5.72
C PHE A 319 28.04 7.26 -4.21
N GLY A 320 26.98 6.69 -3.64
CA GLY A 320 26.98 6.32 -2.23
C GLY A 320 25.68 5.69 -1.75
N HIS A 321 25.63 5.41 -0.45
CA HIS A 321 24.55 4.64 0.19
C HIS A 321 23.15 5.28 0.05
N TRP A 322 23.07 6.61 -0.10
CA TRP A 322 21.81 7.33 -0.28
C TRP A 322 21.10 6.98 -1.59
N LEU A 323 21.83 6.57 -2.64
CA LEU A 323 21.27 6.35 -3.98
C LEU A 323 20.15 5.31 -4.00
N LEU A 324 20.24 4.25 -3.20
CA LEU A 324 19.20 3.23 -3.12
C LEU A 324 17.86 3.83 -2.67
N LYS A 325 17.89 4.62 -1.60
CA LYS A 325 16.69 5.28 -1.06
C LYS A 325 16.16 6.37 -2.00
N LEU A 326 17.06 7.12 -2.63
CA LEU A 326 16.68 8.15 -3.60
C LEU A 326 16.01 7.56 -4.84
N LYS A 327 16.52 6.46 -5.40
CA LYS A 327 15.91 5.77 -6.54
C LYS A 327 14.54 5.19 -6.21
N ASP A 328 14.41 4.55 -5.04
CA ASP A 328 13.11 4.03 -4.59
C ASP A 328 12.08 5.17 -4.40
N PHE A 329 12.50 6.31 -3.86
CA PHE A 329 11.66 7.51 -3.79
C PHE A 329 11.28 8.04 -5.18
N LEU A 330 12.26 8.18 -6.07
CA LEU A 330 12.07 8.68 -7.43
C LEU A 330 11.11 7.80 -8.25
N ARG A 331 11.10 6.48 -8.01
CA ARG A 331 10.12 5.56 -8.60
C ARG A 331 8.72 5.77 -8.02
N LYS A 332 8.62 5.86 -6.69
CA LYS A 332 7.33 5.90 -5.98
C LYS A 332 6.60 7.23 -6.13
N LEU A 333 7.30 8.35 -6.20
CA LEU A 333 6.70 9.68 -6.27
C LEU A 333 5.79 9.87 -7.51
N PRO A 334 6.27 9.67 -8.76
CA PRO A 334 5.42 9.73 -9.94
C PRO A 334 4.33 8.65 -9.95
N TYR A 335 4.61 7.46 -9.41
CA TYR A 335 3.61 6.39 -9.30
C TYR A 335 2.42 6.81 -8.44
N CYS A 336 2.67 7.35 -7.24
CA CYS A 336 1.63 7.88 -6.36
C CYS A 336 0.84 9.01 -7.04
N PHE A 337 1.51 9.89 -7.79
CA PHE A 337 0.85 10.97 -8.53
C PHE A 337 -0.09 10.46 -9.63
N VAL A 338 0.33 9.43 -10.38
CA VAL A 338 -0.54 8.72 -11.34
C VAL A 338 -1.75 8.09 -10.66
N LEU A 339 -1.57 7.46 -9.49
CA LEU A 339 -2.68 6.88 -8.73
C LEU A 339 -3.69 7.94 -8.27
N ARG A 340 -3.22 9.10 -7.80
CA ARG A 340 -4.09 10.23 -7.43
C ARG A 340 -4.90 10.72 -8.62
N ILE A 341 -4.27 10.94 -9.77
CA ILE A 341 -4.98 11.35 -11.00
C ILE A 341 -6.01 10.30 -11.41
N ASN A 342 -5.66 9.02 -11.32
CA ASN A 342 -6.58 7.96 -11.66
C ASN A 342 -7.83 7.98 -10.77
N PHE A 343 -7.63 8.19 -9.47
CA PHE A 343 -8.69 8.38 -8.49
C PHE A 343 -9.57 9.59 -8.83
N GLU A 344 -8.98 10.76 -9.04
CA GLU A 344 -9.70 12.01 -9.28
C GLU A 344 -10.48 12.04 -10.61
N ARG A 345 -9.98 11.38 -11.66
CA ARG A 345 -10.55 11.50 -13.02
C ARG A 345 -11.44 10.34 -13.44
N TYR A 346 -11.13 9.12 -13.01
CA TYR A 346 -11.73 7.92 -13.60
C TYR A 346 -12.43 7.02 -12.58
N LYS A 347 -12.03 7.06 -11.31
CA LYS A 347 -12.53 6.12 -10.31
C LYS A 347 -13.92 6.55 -9.82
N LYS A 348 -14.93 5.74 -10.12
CA LYS A 348 -16.26 5.85 -9.51
C LYS A 348 -16.28 5.00 -8.24
N THR A 349 -16.41 5.64 -7.09
CA THR A 349 -16.42 4.96 -5.79
C THR A 349 -17.31 5.68 -4.79
N TRP A 350 -17.72 4.97 -3.74
CA TRP A 350 -18.37 5.58 -2.58
C TRP A 350 -17.39 6.25 -1.64
N GLU A 351 -16.08 6.00 -1.77
CA GLU A 351 -15.05 6.66 -0.96
C GLU A 351 -15.16 8.19 -1.13
N THR A 352 -14.78 8.93 -0.08
CA THR A 352 -14.75 10.39 -0.07
C THR A 352 -14.05 10.92 -1.32
N GLN A 353 -14.77 11.71 -2.11
CA GLN A 353 -14.25 12.28 -3.36
C GLN A 353 -13.39 13.51 -3.06
N VAL A 354 -12.37 13.74 -3.89
CA VAL A 354 -11.60 14.98 -3.81
C VAL A 354 -12.48 16.15 -4.26
N PRO A 355 -12.62 17.23 -3.46
CA PRO A 355 -13.35 18.43 -3.87
C PRO A 355 -12.79 19.01 -5.17
N ASP A 356 -13.64 19.55 -6.04
CA ASP A 356 -13.20 20.10 -7.33
C ASP A 356 -12.14 21.21 -7.19
N SER A 357 -12.19 21.98 -6.11
CA SER A 357 -11.19 23.00 -5.78
C SER A 357 -9.79 22.45 -5.50
N HIS A 358 -9.66 21.16 -5.17
CA HIS A 358 -8.41 20.52 -4.79
C HIS A 358 -7.97 19.42 -5.78
N LYS A 359 -8.72 19.19 -6.85
CA LYS A 359 -8.29 18.30 -7.94
C LYS A 359 -7.10 18.88 -8.67
N LEU A 360 -6.21 18.01 -9.16
CA LEU A 360 -5.03 18.40 -9.91
C LEU A 360 -5.42 18.94 -11.29
N THR A 361 -5.08 20.20 -11.52
CA THR A 361 -5.24 20.86 -12.81
C THR A 361 -4.18 20.39 -13.82
N GLU A 362 -4.35 20.69 -15.10
CA GLU A 362 -3.32 20.39 -16.09
C GLU A 362 -2.01 21.16 -15.79
N ASP A 363 -2.08 22.36 -15.22
CA ASP A 363 -0.89 23.13 -14.85
C ASP A 363 -0.16 22.49 -13.66
N ASP A 364 -0.90 21.98 -12.66
CA ASP A 364 -0.31 21.23 -11.53
C ASP A 364 0.45 20.00 -12.03
N ILE A 365 -0.13 19.25 -12.98
CA ILE A 365 0.51 18.06 -13.56
C ILE A 365 1.79 18.45 -14.32
N THR A 366 1.74 19.52 -15.11
CA THR A 366 2.90 20.01 -15.84
C THR A 366 4.01 20.44 -14.88
N SER A 367 3.66 21.24 -13.86
CA SER A 367 4.61 21.70 -12.84
C SER A 367 5.26 20.55 -12.07
N PHE A 368 4.47 19.54 -11.70
CA PHE A 368 4.97 18.32 -11.08
C PHE A 368 5.99 17.62 -11.99
N VAL A 369 5.65 17.36 -13.26
CA VAL A 369 6.55 16.67 -14.18
C VAL A 369 7.83 17.45 -14.40
N GLU A 370 7.74 18.77 -14.60
CA GLU A 370 8.92 19.63 -14.77
C GLU A 370 9.83 19.65 -13.54
N SER A 371 9.27 19.54 -12.33
CA SER A 371 10.06 19.48 -11.09
C SER A 371 10.86 18.19 -10.93
N VAL A 372 10.29 17.05 -11.36
CA VAL A 372 10.90 15.72 -11.18
C VAL A 372 11.81 15.35 -12.35
N LYS A 373 11.48 15.82 -13.55
CA LYS A 373 12.16 15.49 -14.82
C LYS A 373 13.69 15.64 -14.78
N PRO A 374 14.29 16.75 -14.32
CA PRO A 374 15.76 16.90 -14.30
C PRO A 374 16.45 15.77 -13.54
N VAL A 375 15.90 15.44 -12.36
CA VAL A 375 16.42 14.39 -11.48
C VAL A 375 16.28 13.02 -12.13
N ALA A 376 15.13 12.73 -12.76
CA ALA A 376 14.91 11.46 -13.45
C ALA A 376 15.85 11.27 -14.66
N MET A 377 16.05 12.32 -15.46
CA MET A 377 16.93 12.29 -16.62
C MET A 377 18.40 12.12 -16.23
N GLN A 378 18.82 12.66 -15.09
CA GLN A 378 20.18 12.48 -14.58
C GLN A 378 20.39 11.09 -13.98
N ALA A 379 19.38 10.59 -13.25
CA ALA A 379 19.40 9.25 -12.66
C ALA A 379 19.50 8.13 -13.70
N MET A 380 19.10 8.37 -14.95
CA MET A 380 19.17 7.42 -16.06
C MET A 380 20.59 6.93 -16.34
N PHE A 381 21.59 7.78 -16.10
CA PHE A 381 23.01 7.46 -16.29
C PHE A 381 23.70 6.96 -15.02
N SER A 382 22.93 6.65 -13.98
CA SER A 382 23.47 6.14 -12.71
C SER A 382 24.16 4.78 -12.91
N LYS A 383 25.28 4.58 -12.22
CA LYS A 383 26.07 3.32 -12.26
C LYS A 383 25.38 2.12 -11.58
N LEU A 384 24.36 2.37 -10.75
CA LEU A 384 23.50 1.34 -10.17
C LEU A 384 22.33 1.06 -11.13
N GLY A 385 21.77 -0.15 -11.13
CA GLY A 385 20.68 -0.58 -12.02
C GLY A 385 19.60 0.46 -12.33
N ALA A 386 19.10 0.43 -13.57
CA ALA A 386 18.23 1.46 -14.14
C ALA A 386 16.73 1.21 -13.94
N THR A 387 16.32 0.05 -13.41
CA THR A 387 14.91 -0.38 -13.35
C THR A 387 14.00 0.62 -12.63
N ASP A 388 14.40 1.14 -11.48
CA ASP A 388 13.60 2.14 -10.74
C ASP A 388 13.41 3.44 -11.52
N VAL A 389 14.45 3.88 -12.21
CA VAL A 389 14.45 5.11 -13.01
C VAL A 389 13.60 4.95 -14.27
N ILE A 390 13.67 3.79 -14.92
CA ILE A 390 12.83 3.47 -16.07
C ILE A 390 11.36 3.54 -15.68
N HIS A 391 10.96 2.95 -14.56
CA HIS A 391 9.58 3.05 -14.07
C HIS A 391 9.19 4.51 -13.75
N ALA A 392 10.08 5.29 -13.14
CA ALA A 392 9.83 6.72 -12.90
C ALA A 392 9.57 7.48 -14.21
N LEU A 393 10.42 7.28 -15.22
CA LEU A 393 10.26 7.90 -16.54
C LEU A 393 8.98 7.44 -17.25
N GLN A 394 8.61 6.17 -17.15
CA GLN A 394 7.34 5.66 -17.69
C GLN A 394 6.12 6.33 -17.06
N HIS A 395 6.12 6.50 -15.73
CA HIS A 395 5.06 7.22 -15.03
C HIS A 395 5.02 8.69 -15.43
N LEU A 396 6.15 9.38 -15.52
CA LEU A 396 6.21 10.77 -15.99
C LEU A 396 5.74 10.91 -17.45
N ALA A 397 6.10 9.97 -18.33
CA ALA A 397 5.65 9.94 -19.72
C ALA A 397 4.14 9.66 -19.84
N THR A 398 3.56 8.91 -18.89
CA THR A 398 2.10 8.72 -18.80
C THR A 398 1.38 10.04 -18.49
N LEU A 399 2.02 10.92 -17.70
CA LEU A 399 1.47 12.22 -17.32
C LEU A 399 1.63 13.29 -18.43
N ARG A 400 2.85 13.38 -18.98
CA ARG A 400 3.25 14.39 -19.98
C ARG A 400 4.24 13.78 -20.99
N PRO A 401 3.76 13.05 -22.00
CA PRO A 401 4.63 12.36 -22.95
C PRO A 401 5.49 13.34 -23.75
N SER A 402 4.94 14.50 -24.14
CA SER A 402 5.64 15.55 -24.89
C SER A 402 6.86 16.13 -24.15
N LEU A 403 6.86 16.11 -22.81
CA LEU A 403 7.97 16.62 -22.01
C LEU A 403 9.05 15.57 -21.76
N ILE A 404 8.71 14.28 -21.81
CA ILE A 404 9.59 13.19 -21.36
C ILE A 404 10.17 12.42 -22.55
N ILE A 405 9.32 11.98 -23.50
CA ILE A 405 9.73 11.07 -24.57
C ILE A 405 10.87 11.65 -25.43
N PRO A 406 10.82 12.92 -25.90
CA PRO A 406 11.90 13.46 -26.74
C PRO A 406 13.27 13.38 -26.07
N GLN A 407 13.34 13.72 -24.78
CA GLN A 407 14.61 13.72 -24.04
C GLN A 407 15.15 12.33 -23.74
N VAL A 408 14.26 11.33 -23.63
CA VAL A 408 14.69 9.92 -23.47
C VAL A 408 15.20 9.36 -24.78
N ILE A 409 14.67 9.80 -25.93
CA ILE A 409 15.11 9.32 -27.26
C ILE A 409 16.43 10.00 -27.68
N GLU A 410 16.62 11.27 -27.34
CA GLU A 410 17.83 12.03 -27.68
C GLU A 410 19.08 11.63 -26.88
N ARG A 411 18.93 10.85 -25.82
CA ARG A 411 19.96 10.49 -24.84
C ARG A 411 20.23 9.00 -24.82
#